data_AF-A0A850T8U4-F1
#
_entry.id   AF-A0A850T8U4-F1
#
_cell.length_a   1.000
_cell.length_b   1.000
_cell.length_c   1.000
_cell.angle_alpha   90.00
_cell.angle_beta   90.00
_cell.angle_gamma   90.00
#
_symmetry.space_group_name_H-M   'P 1'
#
loop_
_entity.id
_entity.type
_entity.pdbx_description
1 polymer ?
#
loop_
_entity_poly.entity_id
_entity_poly.type
_entity_poly.pdbx_seq_one_letter_code
_entity_poly.pdbx_strand_id
1 'polypeptide(L)'
;RRVLKKAIEVAECLERQHTNVLLIEESATDLCCVISSLVQVMMDSYSRTKSGFQSLIQKEWVIGGHGFLDRCNHLHKSDKEEAPVFLLLLNCVWQLVQQYPPAFEFTETYLTVLSDSLYVPIFSTFFFNSQHQKDTNSSGESLKTQSGPFRFLTVWDWSVQFDPEAQAFLNNPFYAEKPKPDKSQRKTARFKHQRQLSLPLTQTKSPTKRGFFREETDHLIKNILGKRIGKFMNSSDEPPNTFREFYDGWHSKPVDYHGLLLPRIDGPEIKVWAQRYLRWIPEAQLHGGGTIATAAKILDLMEEVQSLQVKMDEQHSQAVSGDVHSVPMLINSPRLSSLFPFALLQRQSVKPALPTSTWKDLEDEDDLVKRDDEFVDLSGDVI
;
A
#
# COMPACT_ATOMS: atom_id res chain seq x y z
N ARG A 1 -0.69 3.13 8.11
CA ARG A 1 -0.55 4.50 8.67
C ARG A 1 0.85 4.79 9.24
N ARG A 2 1.30 4.15 10.33
CA ARG A 2 2.62 4.44 10.96
C ARG A 2 3.81 4.31 10.00
N VAL A 3 3.81 3.27 9.17
CA VAL A 3 4.83 3.05 8.13
C VAL A 3 4.86 4.19 7.10
N LEU A 4 3.70 4.58 6.57
CA LEU A 4 3.60 5.71 5.64
C LEU A 4 4.10 7.02 6.26
N LYS A 5 3.72 7.29 7.51
CA LYS A 5 4.25 8.45 8.26
C LYS A 5 5.78 8.41 8.32
N LYS A 6 6.36 7.25 8.63
CA LYS A 6 7.82 7.13 8.72
C LYS A 6 8.51 7.31 7.36
N ALA A 7 7.92 6.80 6.29
CA ALA A 7 8.43 7.05 4.93
C ALA A 7 8.35 8.54 4.54
N ILE A 8 7.29 9.25 4.93
CA ILE A 8 7.17 10.71 4.74
C ILE A 8 8.28 11.45 5.48
N GLU A 9 8.55 11.11 6.75
CA GLU A 9 9.65 11.73 7.52
C GLU A 9 11.00 11.54 6.81
N VAL A 10 11.27 10.35 6.27
CA VAL A 10 12.51 10.08 5.52
C VAL A 10 12.54 10.87 4.21
N ALA A 11 11.43 10.92 3.47
CA ALA A 11 11.33 11.71 2.25
C ALA A 11 11.52 13.21 2.52
N GLU A 12 11.01 13.73 3.64
CA GLU A 12 11.24 15.10 4.08
C GLU A 12 12.72 15.39 4.37
N CYS A 13 13.42 14.49 5.06
CA CYS A 13 14.86 14.62 5.31
C CYS A 13 15.68 14.67 4.01
N LEU A 14 15.27 13.91 2.99
CA LEU A 14 15.92 13.87 1.69
C LEU A 14 15.59 15.12 0.84
N GLU A 15 14.32 15.49 0.75
CA GLU A 15 13.84 16.56 -0.12
C GLU A 15 14.07 17.95 0.46
N ARG A 16 13.67 18.18 1.72
CA ARG A 16 13.72 19.51 2.36
C ARG A 16 15.06 19.80 3.00
N GLN A 17 15.66 18.80 3.66
CA GLN A 17 16.88 19.00 4.44
C GLN A 17 18.15 18.65 3.65
N HIS A 18 18.02 17.97 2.50
CA HIS A 18 19.14 17.49 1.69
C HIS A 18 20.15 16.65 2.51
N THR A 19 19.64 15.83 3.42
CA THR A 19 20.45 14.98 4.31
C THR A 19 20.43 13.53 3.87
N ASN A 20 21.55 12.83 4.03
CA ASN A 20 21.60 11.38 3.84
C ASN A 20 20.98 10.67 5.04
N VAL A 21 20.14 9.67 4.79
CA VAL A 21 19.45 8.90 5.82
C VAL A 21 19.96 7.46 5.83
N LEU A 22 20.34 6.96 7.01
CA LEU A 22 20.69 5.56 7.23
C LEU A 22 19.55 4.86 7.95
N LEU A 23 19.01 3.80 7.35
CA LEU A 23 18.00 2.94 7.96
C LEU A 23 18.70 1.81 8.73
N ILE A 24 18.32 1.60 9.99
CA ILE A 24 18.92 0.59 10.86
C ILE A 24 17.80 -0.27 11.46
N GLU A 25 17.94 -1.58 11.30
CA GLU A 25 17.12 -2.65 11.85
C GLU A 25 18.07 -3.82 12.18
N GLU A 26 17.71 -4.68 13.14
CA GLU A 26 18.58 -5.75 13.62
C GLU A 26 19.06 -6.69 12.50
N SER A 27 18.13 -7.13 11.63
CA SER A 27 18.43 -7.94 10.45
C SER A 27 18.50 -7.13 9.16
N ALA A 28 17.97 -5.90 9.15
CA ALA A 28 17.85 -5.02 7.97
C ALA A 28 17.14 -5.62 6.75
N THR A 29 16.36 -6.71 6.95
CA THR A 29 15.71 -7.47 5.88
C THR A 29 14.19 -7.27 5.82
N ASP A 30 13.61 -6.50 6.75
CA ASP A 30 12.16 -6.34 6.87
C ASP A 30 11.74 -4.86 6.76
N LEU A 31 11.68 -4.13 7.88
CA LEU A 31 11.19 -2.76 7.90
C LEU A 31 12.10 -1.79 7.15
N CYS A 32 13.42 -2.07 7.11
CA CYS A 32 14.35 -1.34 6.26
C CYS A 32 13.93 -1.42 4.78
N CYS A 33 13.59 -2.62 4.29
CA CYS A 33 13.12 -2.83 2.92
C CYS A 33 11.80 -2.09 2.66
N VAL A 34 10.86 -2.11 3.61
CA VAL A 34 9.58 -1.39 3.52
C VAL A 34 9.79 0.12 3.38
N ILE A 35 10.55 0.73 4.29
CA ILE A 35 10.76 2.19 4.29
C ILE A 35 11.58 2.61 3.07
N SER A 36 12.66 1.90 2.75
CA SER A 36 13.47 2.16 1.55
C SER A 36 12.63 2.11 0.26
N SER A 37 11.79 1.08 0.13
CA SER A 37 10.94 0.91 -1.05
C SER A 37 9.88 2.01 -1.15
N LEU A 38 9.22 2.36 -0.03
CA LEU A 38 8.21 3.41 -0.03
C LEU A 38 8.79 4.77 -0.36
N VAL A 39 9.95 5.13 0.20
CA VAL A 39 10.63 6.39 -0.12
C VAL A 39 10.98 6.43 -1.61
N GLN A 40 11.49 5.33 -2.18
CA GLN A 40 11.75 5.25 -3.63
C GLN A 40 10.47 5.42 -4.46
N VAL A 41 9.35 4.78 -4.08
CA VAL A 41 8.04 4.93 -4.72
C VAL A 41 7.52 6.37 -4.64
N MET A 42 7.69 7.02 -3.50
CA MET A 42 7.29 8.42 -3.30
C MET A 42 8.14 9.38 -4.13
N MET A 43 9.46 9.16 -4.25
CA MET A 43 10.39 10.12 -4.84
C MET A 43 10.72 9.87 -6.33
N ASP A 44 10.82 8.62 -6.77
CA ASP A 44 11.30 8.27 -8.12
C ASP A 44 10.15 7.80 -9.02
N SER A 45 9.82 8.60 -10.04
CA SER A 45 8.85 8.24 -11.08
C SER A 45 9.14 6.90 -11.78
N TYR A 46 10.40 6.47 -11.88
CA TYR A 46 10.72 5.17 -12.48
C TYR A 46 10.14 4.03 -11.66
N SER A 47 10.21 4.10 -10.33
CA SER A 47 9.70 3.04 -9.45
C SER A 47 8.17 2.89 -9.47
N ARG A 48 7.45 3.80 -10.14
CA ARG A 48 5.99 3.77 -10.35
C ARG A 48 5.60 3.19 -11.72
N THR A 49 6.59 2.86 -12.55
CA THR A 49 6.42 2.02 -13.74
C THR A 49 6.40 0.54 -13.35
N LYS A 50 5.81 -0.34 -14.16
CA LYS A 50 5.87 -1.79 -13.94
C LYS A 50 7.33 -2.24 -13.87
N SER A 51 8.13 -1.90 -14.88
CA SER A 51 9.55 -2.27 -14.95
C SER A 51 10.34 -1.77 -13.73
N GLY A 52 10.10 -0.52 -13.31
CA GLY A 52 10.82 0.05 -12.18
C GLY A 52 10.36 -0.50 -10.83
N PHE A 53 9.08 -0.78 -10.65
CA PHE A 53 8.59 -1.43 -9.45
C PHE A 53 9.08 -2.88 -9.34
N GLN A 54 9.10 -3.63 -10.45
CA GLN A 54 9.73 -4.95 -10.52
C GLN A 54 11.21 -4.88 -10.15
N SER A 55 11.94 -3.92 -10.73
CA SER A 55 13.37 -3.69 -10.42
C SER A 55 13.59 -3.36 -8.94
N LEU A 56 12.70 -2.54 -8.36
CA LEU A 56 12.73 -2.16 -6.96
C LEU A 56 12.56 -3.39 -6.06
N ILE A 57 11.55 -4.22 -6.31
CA ILE A 57 11.30 -5.45 -5.55
C ILE A 57 12.47 -6.42 -5.69
N GLN A 58 12.97 -6.62 -6.91
CA GLN A 58 14.10 -7.51 -7.16
C GLN A 58 15.34 -7.05 -6.38
N LYS A 59 15.60 -5.75 -6.34
CA LYS A 59 16.76 -5.16 -5.66
C LYS A 59 16.63 -5.19 -4.13
N GLU A 60 15.56 -4.59 -3.59
CA GLU A 60 15.43 -4.34 -2.15
C GLU A 60 14.96 -5.56 -1.37
N TRP A 61 14.23 -6.49 -2.01
CA TRP A 61 13.61 -7.62 -1.33
C TRP A 61 14.27 -8.94 -1.70
N VAL A 62 14.35 -9.26 -2.99
CA VAL A 62 14.85 -10.57 -3.42
C VAL A 62 16.37 -10.65 -3.27
N ILE A 63 17.10 -9.71 -3.85
CA ILE A 63 18.56 -9.62 -3.71
C ILE A 63 18.94 -9.12 -2.30
N GLY A 64 18.11 -8.26 -1.71
CA GLY A 64 18.25 -7.76 -0.34
C GLY A 64 18.13 -8.84 0.74
N GLY A 65 17.71 -10.06 0.38
CA GLY A 65 17.67 -11.20 1.31
C GLY A 65 16.48 -11.18 2.27
N HIS A 66 15.36 -10.59 1.85
CA HIS A 66 14.11 -10.74 2.59
C HIS A 66 13.71 -12.22 2.65
N GLY A 67 13.45 -12.71 3.86
CA GLY A 67 13.14 -14.11 4.13
C GLY A 67 11.74 -14.55 3.69
N PHE A 68 11.42 -14.52 2.39
CA PHE A 68 10.07 -14.82 1.91
C PHE A 68 9.54 -16.19 2.35
N LEU A 69 10.39 -17.23 2.32
CA LEU A 69 9.99 -18.60 2.67
C LEU A 69 9.58 -18.69 4.15
N ASP A 70 10.35 -18.05 5.03
CA ASP A 70 10.11 -18.06 6.48
C ASP A 70 8.96 -17.11 6.84
N ARG A 71 8.95 -15.90 6.27
CA ARG A 71 7.95 -14.85 6.55
C ARG A 71 6.55 -15.20 6.05
N CYS A 72 6.45 -15.94 4.95
CA CYS A 72 5.18 -16.48 4.44
C CYS A 72 4.86 -17.88 4.98
N ASN A 73 5.73 -18.45 5.83
CA ASN A 73 5.55 -19.75 6.48
C ASN A 73 5.18 -20.89 5.51
N HIS A 74 5.75 -20.90 4.30
CA HIS A 74 5.39 -21.88 3.25
C HIS A 74 5.67 -23.33 3.63
N LEU A 75 6.57 -23.55 4.60
CA LEU A 75 6.94 -24.88 5.09
C LEU A 75 6.28 -25.22 6.43
N HIS A 76 5.39 -24.37 6.95
CA HIS A 76 4.69 -24.57 8.23
C HIS A 76 5.63 -24.99 9.38
N LYS A 77 6.83 -24.39 9.45
CA LYS A 77 7.88 -24.78 10.40
C LYS A 77 7.68 -24.18 11.79
N SER A 78 7.23 -22.93 11.85
CA SER A 78 7.05 -22.18 13.09
C SER A 78 6.37 -20.84 12.82
N ASP A 79 5.32 -20.54 13.57
CA ASP A 79 4.57 -19.28 13.45
C ASP A 79 5.32 -18.07 14.02
N LYS A 80 6.45 -18.29 14.71
CA LYS A 80 7.24 -17.21 15.33
C LYS A 80 7.87 -16.25 14.33
N GLU A 81 8.13 -16.73 13.11
CA GLU A 81 8.81 -15.95 12.07
C GLU A 81 7.83 -15.45 10.99
N GLU A 82 6.57 -15.89 11.03
CA GLU A 82 5.55 -15.49 10.07
C GLU A 82 5.18 -14.02 10.28
N ALA A 83 5.29 -13.23 9.21
CA ALA A 83 4.91 -11.82 9.22
C ALA A 83 4.60 -11.31 7.81
N PRO A 84 3.47 -10.60 7.61
CA PRO A 84 3.04 -10.12 6.29
C PRO A 84 3.80 -8.84 5.86
N VAL A 85 5.14 -8.83 5.95
CA VAL A 85 5.98 -7.64 5.75
C VAL A 85 5.93 -7.15 4.30
N PHE A 86 6.04 -8.06 3.32
CA PHE A 86 5.90 -7.68 1.91
C PHE A 86 4.47 -7.23 1.57
N LEU A 87 3.46 -7.89 2.14
CA LEU A 87 2.06 -7.47 1.97
C LEU A 87 1.81 -6.08 2.57
N LEU A 88 2.49 -5.72 3.67
CA LEU A 88 2.46 -4.38 4.25
C LEU A 88 3.04 -3.33 3.29
N LEU A 89 4.14 -3.64 2.57
CA LEU A 89 4.62 -2.78 1.49
C LEU A 89 3.55 -2.61 0.42
N LEU A 90 3.00 -3.72 -0.12
CA LEU A 90 2.01 -3.67 -1.19
C LEU A 90 0.76 -2.87 -0.78
N ASN A 91 0.30 -3.02 0.46
CA ASN A 91 -0.80 -2.23 1.01
C ASN A 91 -0.47 -0.74 1.01
N CYS A 92 0.73 -0.36 1.45
CA CYS A 92 1.16 1.03 1.46
C CYS A 92 1.29 1.61 0.04
N VAL A 93 1.78 0.83 -0.93
CA VAL A 93 1.82 1.22 -2.34
C VAL A 93 0.40 1.34 -2.91
N TRP A 94 -0.51 0.44 -2.55
CA TRP A 94 -1.92 0.53 -2.93
C TRP A 94 -2.57 1.83 -2.44
N GLN A 95 -2.29 2.30 -1.22
CA GLN A 95 -2.77 3.61 -0.77
C GLN A 95 -2.31 4.74 -1.71
N LEU A 96 -1.07 4.69 -2.20
CA LEU A 96 -0.56 5.68 -3.16
C LEU A 96 -1.22 5.55 -4.54
N VAL A 97 -1.45 4.32 -5.03
CA VAL A 97 -2.16 4.06 -6.29
C VAL A 97 -3.58 4.62 -6.24
N GLN A 98 -4.28 4.45 -5.11
CA GLN A 98 -5.64 4.98 -4.91
C GLN A 98 -5.68 6.51 -4.86
N GLN A 99 -4.70 7.13 -4.21
CA GLN A 99 -4.66 8.58 -4.03
C GLN A 99 -4.08 9.32 -5.24
N TYR A 100 -3.21 8.67 -6.02
CA TYR A 100 -2.55 9.25 -7.19
C TYR A 100 -2.62 8.35 -8.43
N PRO A 101 -3.82 7.96 -8.93
CA PRO A 101 -3.92 7.01 -10.03
C PRO A 101 -3.07 7.37 -11.26
N PRO A 102 -3.05 8.62 -11.76
CA PRO A 102 -2.26 8.95 -12.96
C PRO A 102 -0.74 8.80 -12.81
N ALA A 103 -0.23 8.67 -11.59
CA ALA A 103 1.20 8.57 -11.33
C ALA A 103 1.77 7.14 -11.47
N PHE A 104 0.92 6.12 -11.56
CA PHE A 104 1.32 4.72 -11.56
C PHE A 104 0.95 4.04 -12.89
N GLU A 105 1.89 3.33 -13.49
CA GLU A 105 1.67 2.58 -14.74
C GLU A 105 0.83 1.31 -14.50
N PHE A 106 0.84 0.81 -13.27
CA PHE A 106 0.14 -0.40 -12.89
C PHE A 106 -1.09 -0.13 -12.03
N THR A 107 -2.03 -1.09 -12.04
CA THR A 107 -3.31 -0.99 -11.35
C THR A 107 -3.28 -1.66 -9.96
N GLU A 108 -4.39 -1.52 -9.22
CA GLU A 108 -4.67 -2.35 -8.04
C GLU A 108 -4.60 -3.85 -8.35
N THR A 109 -5.14 -4.27 -9.50
CA THR A 109 -5.11 -5.66 -9.95
C THR A 109 -3.68 -6.19 -10.08
N TYR A 110 -2.74 -5.38 -10.58
CA TYR A 110 -1.33 -5.76 -10.61
C TYR A 110 -0.76 -6.05 -9.21
N LEU A 111 -1.08 -5.19 -8.23
CA LEU A 111 -0.67 -5.40 -6.84
C LEU A 111 -1.35 -6.64 -6.23
N THR A 112 -2.62 -6.89 -6.54
CA THR A 112 -3.36 -8.07 -6.05
C THR A 112 -2.75 -9.35 -6.60
N VAL A 113 -2.51 -9.44 -7.91
CA VAL A 113 -1.87 -10.59 -8.55
C VAL A 113 -0.47 -10.82 -7.98
N LEU A 114 0.31 -9.75 -7.80
CA LEU A 114 1.63 -9.83 -7.18
C LEU A 114 1.54 -10.36 -5.74
N SER A 115 0.55 -9.92 -4.96
CA SER A 115 0.34 -10.43 -3.61
C SER A 115 -0.11 -11.90 -3.56
N ASP A 116 -0.86 -12.36 -4.56
CA ASP A 116 -1.23 -13.78 -4.70
C ASP A 116 0.00 -14.63 -5.05
N SER A 117 0.88 -14.12 -5.90
CA SER A 117 2.08 -14.84 -6.34
C SER A 117 3.06 -15.20 -5.22
N LEU A 118 2.97 -14.54 -4.06
CA LEU A 118 3.72 -14.94 -2.86
C LEU A 118 3.47 -16.40 -2.51
N TYR A 119 2.21 -16.84 -2.65
CA TYR A 119 1.75 -18.16 -2.22
C TYR A 119 1.63 -19.15 -3.38
N VAL A 120 2.12 -18.79 -4.58
CA VAL A 120 2.12 -19.67 -5.74
C VAL A 120 3.52 -20.27 -5.91
N PRO A 121 3.74 -21.55 -5.56
CA PRO A 121 5.08 -22.16 -5.50
C PRO A 121 5.71 -22.47 -6.87
N ILE A 122 5.13 -21.98 -7.97
CA ILE A 122 5.64 -22.19 -9.32
C ILE A 122 6.71 -21.16 -9.73
N PHE A 123 6.73 -19.99 -9.08
CA PHE A 123 7.68 -18.92 -9.38
C PHE A 123 8.78 -18.86 -8.33
N SER A 124 10.02 -18.81 -8.77
CA SER A 124 11.16 -18.74 -7.86
C SER A 124 11.40 -17.36 -7.24
N THR A 125 10.68 -16.32 -7.69
CA THR A 125 10.94 -14.94 -7.28
C THR A 125 10.79 -14.75 -5.77
N PHE A 126 9.80 -15.39 -5.15
CA PHE A 126 9.49 -15.27 -3.72
C PHE A 126 9.62 -16.61 -2.97
N PHE A 127 10.39 -17.54 -3.53
CA PHE A 127 10.46 -18.91 -3.02
C PHE A 127 11.57 -19.15 -2.00
N PHE A 128 12.61 -18.30 -1.98
CA PHE A 128 13.80 -18.49 -1.15
C PHE A 128 14.01 -17.30 -0.20
N ASN A 129 14.71 -17.53 0.92
CA ASN A 129 15.08 -16.50 1.88
C ASN A 129 16.32 -15.69 1.47
N SER A 130 17.15 -16.24 0.58
CA SER A 130 18.33 -15.57 0.08
C SER A 130 18.74 -16.08 -1.29
N GLN A 131 19.48 -15.24 -2.03
CA GLN A 131 20.10 -15.65 -3.29
C GLN A 131 21.05 -16.84 -3.10
N HIS A 132 21.81 -16.87 -2.00
CA HIS A 132 22.69 -18.00 -1.67
C HIS A 132 21.91 -19.32 -1.52
N GLN A 133 20.76 -19.30 -0.85
CA GLN A 133 19.90 -20.48 -0.70
C GLN A 133 19.39 -20.97 -2.07
N LYS A 134 18.96 -20.04 -2.93
CA LYS A 134 18.54 -20.35 -4.30
C LYS A 134 19.65 -21.04 -5.11
N ASP A 135 20.86 -20.49 -5.06
CA ASP A 135 22.01 -21.00 -5.83
C ASP A 135 22.46 -22.38 -5.33
N THR A 136 22.43 -22.60 -4.01
CA THR A 136 22.76 -23.89 -3.38
C THR A 136 21.79 -25.00 -3.80
N ASN A 137 20.49 -24.71 -3.79
CA ASN A 137 19.48 -25.70 -4.19
C ASN A 137 19.51 -25.98 -5.70
N SER A 138 19.76 -24.95 -6.51
CA SER A 138 19.88 -25.09 -7.97
C SER A 138 21.12 -25.89 -8.40
N SER A 139 22.22 -25.78 -7.66
CA SER A 139 23.48 -26.48 -7.96
C SER A 139 23.50 -27.92 -7.41
N GLY A 140 22.80 -28.21 -6.31
CA GLY A 140 22.73 -29.54 -5.70
C GLY A 140 22.00 -30.60 -6.54
N GLU A 141 21.00 -30.20 -7.34
CA GLU A 141 20.23 -31.13 -8.19
C GLU A 141 20.96 -31.56 -9.47
N SER A 142 21.95 -30.80 -9.93
CA SER A 142 22.72 -31.12 -11.14
C SER A 142 23.66 -32.34 -11.00
N LEU A 143 23.82 -32.89 -9.79
CA LEU A 143 24.73 -34.02 -9.55
C LEU A 143 24.06 -35.41 -9.60
N LYS A 144 22.72 -35.53 -9.71
CA LYS A 144 22.04 -36.84 -9.58
C LYS A 144 20.95 -37.21 -10.58
N THR A 145 20.50 -36.33 -11.49
CA THR A 145 19.43 -36.70 -12.43
C THR A 145 19.68 -36.11 -13.82
N GLN A 146 19.61 -36.94 -14.87
CA GLN A 146 19.69 -36.55 -16.29
C GLN A 146 18.47 -35.73 -16.78
N SER A 147 17.84 -34.96 -15.91
CA SER A 147 16.83 -33.98 -16.32
C SER A 147 17.56 -32.71 -16.74
N GLY A 148 17.16 -32.12 -17.88
CA GLY A 148 17.69 -30.82 -18.31
C GLY A 148 17.59 -29.76 -17.20
N PRO A 149 18.36 -28.66 -17.28
CA PRO A 149 18.41 -27.67 -16.22
C PRO A 149 17.01 -27.20 -15.85
N PHE A 150 16.59 -27.40 -14.59
CA PHE A 150 15.33 -26.90 -14.09
C PHE A 150 15.32 -25.38 -14.22
N ARG A 151 14.54 -24.87 -15.18
CA ARG A 151 14.40 -23.43 -15.39
C ARG A 151 13.32 -22.91 -14.46
N PHE A 152 13.76 -22.30 -13.37
CA PHE A 152 12.84 -21.57 -12.51
C PHE A 152 12.18 -20.41 -13.27
N LEU A 153 10.84 -20.41 -13.29
CA LEU A 153 10.08 -19.29 -13.81
C LEU A 153 10.15 -18.10 -12.84
N THR A 154 9.98 -16.91 -13.41
CA THR A 154 9.92 -15.65 -12.66
C THR A 154 8.50 -15.15 -12.69
N VAL A 155 8.02 -14.59 -11.58
CA VAL A 155 6.68 -13.96 -11.52
C VAL A 155 6.52 -12.81 -12.51
N TRP A 156 7.62 -12.23 -12.98
CA TRP A 156 7.63 -11.09 -13.90
C TRP A 156 7.26 -11.48 -15.34
N ASP A 157 7.24 -12.77 -15.66
CA ASP A 157 6.75 -13.26 -16.95
C ASP A 157 5.23 -13.40 -16.92
N TRP A 158 4.55 -12.26 -17.02
CA TRP A 158 3.09 -12.19 -17.00
C TRP A 158 2.44 -12.94 -18.16
N SER A 159 3.16 -13.11 -19.27
CA SER A 159 2.65 -13.80 -20.45
C SER A 159 2.49 -15.30 -20.26
N VAL A 160 3.24 -15.88 -19.32
CA VAL A 160 3.10 -17.29 -18.91
C VAL A 160 1.91 -17.48 -17.96
N GLN A 161 1.50 -16.42 -17.26
CA GLN A 161 0.43 -16.47 -16.27
C GLN A 161 -0.94 -16.11 -16.84
N PHE A 162 -0.98 -15.18 -17.79
CA PHE A 162 -2.21 -14.54 -18.22
C PHE A 162 -2.24 -14.37 -19.74
N ASP A 163 -3.42 -14.55 -20.32
CA ASP A 163 -3.69 -14.21 -21.70
C ASP A 163 -3.60 -12.68 -21.93
N PRO A 164 -3.47 -12.21 -23.18
CA PRO A 164 -3.30 -10.80 -23.48
C PRO A 164 -4.44 -9.90 -22.97
N GLU A 165 -5.69 -10.38 -22.93
CA GLU A 165 -6.83 -9.60 -22.44
C GLU A 165 -6.73 -9.41 -20.92
N ALA A 166 -6.41 -10.48 -20.19
CA ALA A 166 -6.15 -10.40 -18.75
C ALA A 166 -4.95 -9.48 -18.41
N GLN A 167 -3.88 -9.50 -19.22
CA GLN A 167 -2.73 -8.62 -19.03
C GLN A 167 -3.08 -7.13 -19.17
N ALA A 168 -4.12 -6.79 -19.95
CA ALA A 168 -4.56 -5.40 -20.10
C ALA A 168 -4.97 -4.79 -18.75
N PHE A 169 -5.60 -5.58 -17.86
CA PHE A 169 -6.02 -5.12 -16.53
C PHE A 169 -4.86 -4.80 -15.58
N LEU A 170 -3.64 -5.24 -15.89
CA LEU A 170 -2.45 -4.89 -15.12
C LEU A 170 -1.96 -3.48 -15.42
N ASN A 171 -2.37 -2.89 -16.55
CA ASN A 171 -1.95 -1.58 -17.01
C ASN A 171 -3.00 -0.53 -16.66
N ASN A 172 -2.54 0.60 -16.14
CA ASN A 172 -3.40 1.73 -15.85
C ASN A 172 -3.56 2.60 -17.11
N PRO A 173 -4.77 2.69 -17.70
CA PRO A 173 -5.00 3.53 -18.88
C PRO A 173 -4.89 5.04 -18.58
N PHE A 174 -4.92 5.44 -17.30
CA PHE A 174 -4.79 6.83 -16.88
C PHE A 174 -3.36 7.23 -16.55
N TYR A 175 -2.37 6.35 -16.76
CA TYR A 175 -0.98 6.65 -16.47
C TYR A 175 -0.49 7.84 -17.31
N ALA A 176 -0.07 8.91 -16.62
CA ALA A 176 0.59 10.03 -17.25
C ALA A 176 2.03 9.63 -17.57
N GLU A 177 2.31 9.21 -18.81
CA GLU A 177 3.67 8.86 -19.23
C GLU A 177 4.54 10.13 -19.27
N LYS A 178 5.75 10.03 -18.72
CA LYS A 178 6.70 11.15 -18.75
C LYS A 178 7.12 11.40 -20.20
N PRO A 179 6.97 12.62 -20.75
CA PRO A 179 7.33 12.89 -22.13
C PRO A 179 8.82 12.61 -22.33
N LYS A 180 9.13 11.75 -23.32
CA LYS A 180 10.51 11.42 -23.68
C LYS A 180 11.17 12.72 -24.18
N PRO A 181 12.34 13.12 -23.63
CA PRO A 181 13.04 14.29 -24.13
C PRO A 181 13.37 14.06 -25.60
N ASP A 182 12.92 14.99 -26.45
CA ASP A 182 13.10 14.91 -27.89
C ASP A 182 14.60 14.83 -28.20
N LYS A 183 15.03 13.81 -28.96
CA LYS A 183 16.45 13.56 -29.26
C LYS A 183 17.05 14.60 -30.23
N SER A 184 16.29 15.64 -30.58
CA SER A 184 16.60 16.61 -31.63
C SER A 184 17.33 17.87 -31.16
N GLN A 185 17.55 18.10 -29.85
CA GLN A 185 18.27 19.30 -29.39
C GLN A 185 19.49 19.00 -28.51
N ARG A 186 20.64 19.05 -29.21
CA ARG A 186 21.98 19.48 -28.76
C ARG A 186 22.49 18.99 -27.41
N LYS A 187 23.53 18.15 -27.54
CA LYS A 187 24.69 18.05 -26.67
C LYS A 187 25.07 19.42 -26.07
N THR A 188 24.69 19.65 -24.81
CA THR A 188 25.50 20.44 -23.88
C THR A 188 25.93 19.49 -22.77
N ALA A 189 27.23 19.45 -22.51
CA ALA A 189 27.85 18.54 -21.56
C ALA A 189 27.34 18.85 -20.15
N ARG A 190 26.33 18.12 -19.69
CA ARG A 190 26.02 17.98 -18.27
C ARG A 190 26.84 16.82 -17.72
N PHE A 191 27.56 17.09 -16.64
CA PHE A 191 28.28 16.09 -15.87
C PHE A 191 27.34 14.93 -15.54
N LYS A 192 27.66 13.74 -16.05
CA LYS A 192 26.98 12.51 -15.64
C LYS A 192 27.27 12.32 -14.16
N HIS A 193 26.26 12.48 -13.30
CA HIS A 193 26.22 11.67 -12.09
C HIS A 193 26.06 10.23 -12.54
N GLN A 194 27.19 9.55 -12.66
CA GLN A 194 27.26 8.11 -12.74
C GLN A 194 26.62 7.59 -11.46
N ARG A 195 25.34 7.15 -11.53
CA ARG A 195 24.80 6.24 -10.52
C ARG A 195 25.79 5.07 -10.47
N GLN A 196 26.57 4.99 -9.41
CA GLN A 196 27.40 3.81 -9.16
C GLN A 196 26.44 2.68 -8.76
N LEU A 197 25.92 2.00 -9.78
CA LEU A 197 25.42 0.65 -9.63
C LEU A 197 26.65 -0.22 -9.38
N SER A 198 26.66 -0.86 -8.21
CA SER A 198 27.67 -1.82 -7.71
C SER A 198 29.09 -1.28 -7.52
N LEU A 199 29.63 -1.52 -6.32
CA LEU A 199 31.07 -1.50 -6.08
C LEU A 199 31.73 -2.51 -7.04
N PRO A 200 32.76 -2.13 -7.81
CA PRO A 200 33.47 -3.09 -8.64
C PRO A 200 34.21 -4.09 -7.74
N LEU A 201 34.00 -5.38 -7.99
CA LEU A 201 34.75 -6.47 -7.37
C LEU A 201 36.16 -6.49 -7.99
N THR A 202 37.03 -5.59 -7.53
CA THR A 202 38.45 -5.64 -7.91
C THR A 202 39.14 -6.70 -7.07
N GLN A 203 39.69 -7.72 -7.73
CA GLN A 203 40.59 -8.71 -7.13
C GLN A 203 41.75 -7.99 -6.43
N THR A 204 41.81 -8.07 -5.11
CA THR A 204 42.91 -7.52 -4.32
C THR A 204 44.04 -8.54 -4.26
N LYS A 205 45.17 -8.20 -4.89
CA LYS A 205 46.46 -8.79 -4.54
C LYS A 205 46.79 -8.37 -3.10
N SER A 206 47.18 -9.34 -2.28
CA SER A 206 47.54 -9.13 -0.87
C SER A 206 48.78 -8.22 -0.72
N PRO A 207 48.74 -7.21 0.17
CA PRO A 207 49.95 -6.66 0.76
C PRO A 207 50.04 -6.97 2.25
N THR A 208 51.27 -6.85 2.71
CA THR A 208 51.88 -7.38 3.92
C THR A 208 51.45 -6.72 5.22
N LYS A 209 51.37 -7.57 6.26
CA LYS A 209 51.37 -7.30 7.71
C LYS A 209 51.86 -5.90 8.14
N ARG A 210 50.94 -5.07 8.66
CA ARG A 210 51.03 -4.41 9.99
C ARG A 210 49.71 -3.72 10.31
N GLY A 211 49.28 -3.85 11.56
CA GLY A 211 47.92 -3.52 12.03
C GLY A 211 47.50 -2.07 11.76
N PHE A 212 46.34 -1.92 11.12
CA PHE A 212 45.73 -0.64 10.78
C PHE A 212 44.19 -0.69 10.91
N PHE A 213 43.65 -1.46 11.87
CA PHE A 213 42.20 -1.71 11.95
C PHE A 213 41.62 -1.65 13.36
N ARG A 214 42.05 -0.70 14.19
CA ARG A 214 41.39 -0.49 15.49
C ARG A 214 40.99 0.96 15.78
N GLU A 215 41.83 1.93 15.45
CA GLU A 215 41.53 3.34 15.78
C GLU A 215 40.43 3.99 14.92
N GLU A 216 40.33 3.69 13.61
CA GLU A 216 39.32 4.33 12.75
C GLU A 216 37.91 3.79 12.97
N THR A 217 37.78 2.52 13.33
CA THR A 217 36.49 1.95 13.73
C THR A 217 36.01 2.53 15.05
N ASP A 218 36.90 2.86 15.99
CA ASP A 218 36.49 3.39 17.29
C ASP A 218 35.93 4.82 17.19
N HIS A 219 36.38 5.63 16.23
CA HIS A 219 35.81 6.95 15.94
C HIS A 219 34.45 6.85 15.24
N LEU A 220 34.28 5.90 14.33
CA LEU A 220 33.00 5.63 13.67
C LEU A 220 31.99 5.03 14.68
N ILE A 221 32.44 4.10 15.52
CA ILE A 221 31.66 3.49 16.60
C ILE A 221 31.29 4.54 17.65
N LYS A 222 32.18 5.46 18.04
CA LYS A 222 31.82 6.57 18.95
C LYS A 222 30.86 7.59 18.33
N ASN A 223 30.99 7.90 17.03
CA ASN A 223 30.06 8.78 16.34
C ASN A 223 28.69 8.13 16.09
N ILE A 224 28.63 6.81 15.94
CA ILE A 224 27.39 6.04 15.77
C ILE A 224 26.74 5.71 17.12
N LEU A 225 27.50 5.32 18.16
CA LEU A 225 26.97 5.10 19.52
C LEU A 225 26.62 6.40 20.25
N GLY A 226 27.26 7.53 19.92
CA GLY A 226 26.95 8.84 20.49
C GLY A 226 25.57 9.36 20.10
N LYS A 227 24.97 8.81 19.05
CA LYS A 227 23.58 9.02 18.67
C LYS A 227 22.80 7.72 18.80
N ARG A 228 22.83 7.10 19.99
CA ARG A 228 21.85 6.08 20.38
C ARG A 228 20.44 6.67 20.28
N ILE A 229 19.75 6.33 19.19
CA ILE A 229 18.34 6.61 18.89
C ILE A 229 17.39 5.77 19.80
N GLY A 230 17.87 5.32 20.97
CA GLY A 230 17.05 4.68 22.01
C GLY A 230 16.02 5.60 22.67
N LYS A 231 15.92 6.87 22.24
CA LYS A 231 14.90 7.82 22.71
C LYS A 231 13.71 8.01 21.77
N PHE A 232 13.76 7.56 20.52
CA PHE A 232 12.69 7.88 19.55
C PHE A 232 11.50 6.92 19.54
N MET A 233 11.51 5.88 20.39
CA MET A 233 10.28 5.13 20.67
C MET A 233 9.39 5.86 21.71
N ASN A 234 9.92 6.86 22.44
CA ASN A 234 9.19 7.63 23.46
C ASN A 234 9.45 9.17 23.44
N SER A 235 10.12 9.75 22.43
CA SER A 235 10.38 11.20 22.41
C SER A 235 9.24 11.97 21.76
N SER A 236 8.39 12.53 22.60
CA SER A 236 7.38 13.56 22.31
C SER A 236 7.99 14.98 22.15
N ASP A 237 9.24 15.11 21.69
CA ASP A 237 10.03 16.36 21.78
C ASP A 237 10.59 16.89 20.44
N GLU A 238 10.02 16.50 19.29
CA GLU A 238 10.09 17.35 18.09
C GLU A 238 8.97 18.39 18.22
N PRO A 239 9.20 19.70 17.99
CA PRO A 239 8.12 20.67 18.04
C PRO A 239 7.04 20.19 17.05
N PRO A 240 5.80 19.94 17.50
CA PRO A 240 4.76 19.27 16.70
C PRO A 240 4.40 20.01 15.40
N ASN A 241 4.96 21.19 15.17
CA ASN A 241 4.75 22.04 14.02
C ASN A 241 5.59 21.67 12.78
N THR A 242 6.87 21.27 12.89
CA THR A 242 7.74 21.22 11.68
C THR A 242 7.31 20.18 10.66
N PHE A 243 7.02 18.94 11.11
CA PHE A 243 6.51 17.88 10.23
C PHE A 243 5.19 18.29 9.58
N ARG A 244 4.30 18.91 10.37
CA ARG A 244 2.97 19.32 9.92
C ARG A 244 3.06 20.47 8.91
N GLU A 245 3.96 21.43 9.12
CA GLU A 245 4.21 22.54 8.20
C GLU A 245 4.71 22.05 6.84
N PHE A 246 5.68 21.13 6.81
CA PHE A 246 6.14 20.53 5.55
C PHE A 246 5.03 19.76 4.84
N TYR A 247 4.35 18.88 5.57
CA TYR A 247 3.33 18.00 5.03
C TYR A 247 2.10 18.78 4.51
N ASP A 248 1.54 19.67 5.32
CA ASP A 248 0.40 20.53 4.94
C ASP A 248 0.82 21.50 3.82
N GLY A 249 2.04 22.05 3.90
CA GLY A 249 2.61 22.90 2.86
C GLY A 249 2.83 22.17 1.53
N TRP A 250 3.16 20.88 1.55
CA TRP A 250 3.29 20.08 0.33
C TRP A 250 1.92 19.85 -0.33
N HIS A 251 0.91 19.50 0.46
CA HIS A 251 -0.45 19.26 -0.03
C HIS A 251 -1.18 20.52 -0.51
N SER A 252 -0.65 21.72 -0.22
CA SER A 252 -1.16 22.98 -0.77
C SER A 252 -0.75 23.23 -2.24
N LYS A 253 0.26 22.52 -2.74
CA LYS A 253 0.79 22.66 -4.10
C LYS A 253 0.03 21.74 -5.08
N PRO A 254 -0.02 22.09 -6.38
CA PRO A 254 -0.51 21.17 -7.40
C PRO A 254 0.33 19.90 -7.44
N VAL A 255 -0.31 18.76 -7.68
CA VAL A 255 0.35 17.45 -7.71
C VAL A 255 1.19 17.33 -8.99
N ASP A 256 2.50 17.10 -8.83
CA ASP A 256 3.38 16.65 -9.91
C ASP A 256 3.46 15.12 -9.91
N TYR A 257 2.79 14.48 -10.88
CA TYR A 257 2.79 13.02 -11.03
C TYR A 257 4.16 12.43 -11.37
N HIS A 258 5.20 13.22 -11.64
CA HIS A 258 6.57 12.74 -11.87
C HIS A 258 7.53 13.12 -10.74
N GLY A 259 7.09 13.97 -9.81
CA GLY A 259 7.86 14.42 -8.65
C GLY A 259 7.56 13.61 -7.39
N LEU A 260 7.83 14.21 -6.22
CA LEU A 260 7.58 13.63 -4.90
C LEU A 260 6.07 13.54 -4.62
N LEU A 261 5.61 12.33 -4.28
CA LEU A 261 4.24 12.05 -3.84
C LEU A 261 4.21 11.69 -2.35
N LEU A 262 3.49 12.47 -1.55
CA LEU A 262 3.25 12.18 -0.14
C LEU A 262 1.82 11.64 0.04
N PRO A 263 1.60 10.46 0.64
CA PRO A 263 0.25 9.95 0.84
C PRO A 263 -0.46 10.74 1.92
N ARG A 264 -1.76 10.99 1.72
CA ARG A 264 -2.66 11.44 2.76
C ARG A 264 -2.82 10.34 3.80
N ILE A 265 -2.33 10.58 5.01
CA ILE A 265 -2.36 9.61 6.11
C ILE A 265 -3.52 9.83 7.08
N ASP A 266 -4.43 10.76 6.82
CA ASP A 266 -5.62 10.99 7.65
C ASP A 266 -6.57 9.79 7.68
N GLY A 267 -7.31 9.63 8.78
CA GLY A 267 -8.14 8.44 9.01
C GLY A 267 -9.11 8.13 7.86
N PRO A 268 -9.87 9.11 7.36
CA PRO A 268 -10.76 8.94 6.20
C PRO A 268 -10.04 8.66 4.87
N GLU A 269 -8.77 9.05 4.75
CA GLU A 269 -7.98 8.94 3.52
C GLU A 269 -7.28 7.58 3.38
N ILE A 270 -7.07 6.89 4.50
CA ILE A 270 -6.57 5.52 4.52
C ILE A 270 -7.74 4.56 4.31
N LYS A 271 -7.75 3.90 3.16
CA LYS A 271 -8.80 2.96 2.79
C LYS A 271 -8.41 1.52 3.12
N VAL A 272 -9.41 0.63 3.16
CA VAL A 272 -9.19 -0.82 3.23
C VAL A 272 -9.08 -1.37 1.81
N TRP A 273 -8.06 -2.17 1.55
CA TRP A 273 -7.83 -2.79 0.24
C TRP A 273 -8.84 -3.92 -0.01
N ALA A 274 -10.04 -3.56 -0.46
CA ALA A 274 -11.15 -4.47 -0.62
C ALA A 274 -10.86 -5.61 -1.60
N GLN A 275 -10.25 -5.34 -2.77
CA GLN A 275 -9.89 -6.37 -3.76
C GLN A 275 -8.89 -7.40 -3.23
N ARG A 276 -8.18 -7.11 -2.12
CA ARG A 276 -7.30 -8.07 -1.46
C ARG A 276 -7.99 -8.75 -0.28
N TYR A 277 -8.55 -7.99 0.66
CA TYR A 277 -9.01 -8.52 1.95
C TYR A 277 -10.48 -8.93 1.96
N LEU A 278 -11.30 -8.37 1.08
CA LEU A 278 -12.76 -8.59 1.06
C LEU A 278 -13.24 -9.25 -0.24
N ARG A 279 -12.33 -9.66 -1.14
CA ARG A 279 -12.67 -10.20 -2.48
C ARG A 279 -13.58 -11.43 -2.49
N TRP A 280 -13.58 -12.19 -1.39
CA TRP A 280 -14.40 -13.41 -1.25
C TRP A 280 -15.69 -13.18 -0.47
N ILE A 281 -15.92 -11.94 0.00
CA ILE A 281 -17.16 -11.56 0.65
C ILE A 281 -18.10 -11.10 -0.47
N PRO A 282 -19.23 -11.78 -0.70
CA PRO A 282 -20.20 -11.34 -1.68
C PRO A 282 -20.65 -9.92 -1.34
N GLU A 283 -20.68 -9.02 -2.32
CA GLU A 283 -21.27 -7.72 -2.12
C GLU A 283 -22.74 -7.92 -1.72
N ALA A 284 -23.12 -7.41 -0.55
CA ALA A 284 -24.50 -7.47 -0.10
C ALA A 284 -25.36 -6.73 -1.13
N GLN A 285 -26.10 -7.48 -1.95
CA GLN A 285 -27.09 -6.92 -2.86
C GLN A 285 -28.28 -6.40 -2.04
N LEU A 286 -28.11 -5.19 -1.53
CA LEU A 286 -29.20 -4.45 -0.91
C LEU A 286 -30.18 -4.08 -2.03
N HIS A 287 -31.31 -4.77 -2.08
CA HIS A 287 -32.40 -4.41 -2.98
C HIS A 287 -32.85 -2.99 -2.65
N GLY A 288 -32.64 -2.05 -3.58
CA GLY A 288 -32.90 -0.62 -3.37
C GLY A 288 -31.82 0.15 -2.59
N GLY A 289 -30.63 -0.42 -2.38
CA GLY A 289 -29.49 0.19 -1.71
C GLY A 289 -28.19 0.12 -2.53
N GLY A 290 -27.07 0.56 -1.94
CA GLY A 290 -25.75 0.54 -2.58
C GLY A 290 -25.34 1.86 -3.26
N THR A 291 -24.15 1.87 -3.87
CA THR A 291 -23.55 3.07 -4.51
C THR A 291 -24.41 3.63 -5.63
N ILE A 292 -25.03 2.78 -6.45
CA ILE A 292 -25.92 3.21 -7.53
C ILE A 292 -27.19 3.86 -6.97
N ALA A 293 -27.85 3.24 -5.98
CA ALA A 293 -29.04 3.82 -5.33
C ALA A 293 -28.70 5.10 -4.57
N THR A 294 -27.50 5.18 -3.98
CA THR A 294 -27.01 6.39 -3.30
C THR A 294 -26.74 7.50 -4.31
N ALA A 295 -26.08 7.19 -5.43
CA ALA A 295 -25.83 8.13 -6.51
C ALA A 295 -27.14 8.63 -7.13
N ALA A 296 -28.11 7.75 -7.38
CA ALA A 296 -29.44 8.13 -7.84
C ALA A 296 -30.13 9.09 -6.86
N LYS A 297 -30.14 8.77 -5.55
CA LYS A 297 -30.69 9.68 -4.52
C LYS A 297 -29.94 11.01 -4.43
N ILE A 298 -28.61 11.01 -4.62
CA ILE A 298 -27.82 12.25 -4.66
C ILE A 298 -28.24 13.09 -5.87
N LEU A 299 -28.44 12.47 -7.04
CA LEU A 299 -28.91 13.18 -8.23
C LEU A 299 -30.32 13.74 -8.04
N ASP A 300 -31.24 12.95 -7.48
CA ASP A 300 -32.61 13.40 -7.15
C ASP A 300 -32.58 14.60 -6.19
N LEU A 301 -31.75 14.52 -5.13
CA LEU A 301 -31.56 15.64 -4.19
C LEU A 301 -30.94 16.87 -4.85
N MET A 302 -30.00 16.68 -5.77
CA MET A 302 -29.39 17.80 -6.52
C MET A 302 -30.43 18.50 -7.39
N GLU A 303 -31.32 17.77 -8.04
CA GLU A 303 -32.43 18.32 -8.82
C GLU A 303 -33.43 19.08 -7.92
N GLU A 304 -33.77 18.51 -6.76
CA GLU A 304 -34.65 19.16 -5.79
C GLU A 304 -34.06 20.47 -5.27
N VAL A 305 -32.77 20.48 -4.92
CA VAL A 305 -32.06 21.70 -4.47
C VAL A 305 -32.06 22.76 -5.57
N GLN A 306 -31.84 22.40 -6.84
CA GLN A 306 -31.92 23.35 -7.95
C GLN A 306 -33.33 23.91 -8.13
N SER A 307 -34.35 23.06 -8.05
CA SER A 307 -35.76 23.47 -8.13
C SER A 307 -36.15 24.44 -7.01
N LEU A 308 -35.70 24.17 -5.79
CA LEU A 308 -35.92 25.05 -4.63
C LEU A 308 -35.19 26.38 -4.77
N GLN A 309 -33.96 26.37 -5.32
CA GLN A 309 -33.22 27.60 -5.59
C GLN A 309 -33.98 28.50 -6.58
N VAL A 310 -34.48 27.94 -7.68
CA VAL A 310 -35.30 28.69 -8.66
C VAL A 310 -36.54 29.28 -8.01
N LYS A 311 -37.27 28.49 -7.21
CA LYS A 311 -38.46 28.98 -6.49
C LYS A 311 -38.14 30.08 -5.49
N MET A 312 -37.00 29.98 -4.80
CA MET A 312 -36.55 31.05 -3.90
C MET A 312 -36.24 32.33 -4.68
N ASP A 313 -35.61 32.24 -5.83
CA ASP A 313 -35.28 33.39 -6.67
C ASP A 313 -36.54 34.05 -7.27
N GLU A 314 -37.54 33.24 -7.65
CA GLU A 314 -38.87 33.72 -8.09
C GLU A 314 -39.61 34.45 -6.96
N GLN A 315 -39.58 33.92 -5.73
CA GLN A 315 -40.21 34.58 -4.57
C GLN A 315 -39.49 35.86 -4.16
N HIS A 316 -38.15 35.90 -4.23
CA HIS A 316 -37.39 37.13 -4.03
C HIS A 316 -37.72 38.17 -5.12
N SER A 317 -37.91 37.75 -6.36
CA SER A 317 -38.29 38.65 -7.47
C SER A 317 -39.73 39.18 -7.33
N GLN A 318 -40.65 38.38 -6.79
CA GLN A 318 -42.03 38.81 -6.48
C GLN A 318 -42.09 39.73 -5.25
N ALA A 319 -41.25 39.51 -4.25
CA ALA A 319 -41.15 40.39 -3.07
C ALA A 319 -40.57 41.77 -3.40
N VAL A 320 -39.78 41.90 -4.47
CA VAL A 320 -39.18 43.17 -4.92
C VAL A 320 -40.11 43.96 -5.86
N SER A 321 -41.17 43.35 -6.40
CA SER A 321 -42.11 43.99 -7.33
C SER A 321 -43.47 44.39 -6.72
N GLY A 322 -43.73 44.06 -5.44
CA GLY A 322 -44.89 44.52 -4.69
C GLY A 322 -44.51 45.57 -3.64
N ASP A 323 -44.63 46.85 -3.98
CA ASP A 323 -44.28 47.94 -3.06
C ASP A 323 -45.46 48.34 -2.14
N VAL A 324 -45.11 48.73 -0.91
CA VAL A 324 -45.91 49.47 0.10
C VAL A 324 -47.30 48.91 0.47
N HIS A 325 -47.38 48.08 1.51
CA HIS A 325 -48.31 48.30 2.63
C HIS A 325 -47.87 47.54 3.89
N SER A 326 -47.71 48.30 4.96
CA SER A 326 -47.39 47.91 6.33
C SER A 326 -48.39 46.93 6.96
N VAL A 327 -47.93 45.82 7.60
CA VAL A 327 -48.33 45.36 8.95
C VAL A 327 -47.32 44.26 9.46
N PRO A 328 -47.33 43.87 10.76
CA PRO A 328 -46.38 44.26 11.78
C PRO A 328 -45.26 43.23 12.03
N MET A 329 -44.19 43.72 12.67
CA MET A 329 -43.12 42.94 13.29
C MET A 329 -43.68 41.84 14.21
N LEU A 330 -43.42 40.58 13.87
CA LEU A 330 -43.42 39.47 14.82
C LEU A 330 -42.03 38.85 14.77
N ILE A 331 -41.18 39.35 15.69
CA ILE A 331 -39.90 38.75 16.02
C ILE A 331 -40.19 37.37 16.59
N ASN A 332 -40.08 36.34 15.77
CA ASN A 332 -39.77 35.00 16.22
C ASN A 332 -38.51 34.57 15.48
N SER A 333 -37.38 34.79 16.14
CA SER A 333 -36.10 34.22 15.77
C SER A 333 -36.21 32.69 15.79
N PRO A 334 -36.04 31.98 14.65
CA PRO A 334 -35.75 30.56 14.75
C PRO A 334 -34.33 30.49 15.27
N ARG A 335 -34.17 30.02 16.51
CA ARG A 335 -32.88 29.58 17.03
C ARG A 335 -32.28 28.62 16.00
N LEU A 336 -31.18 29.04 15.38
CA LEU A 336 -30.29 28.15 14.64
C LEU A 336 -29.70 27.17 15.66
N SER A 337 -30.38 26.03 15.89
CA SER A 337 -29.77 24.91 16.57
C SER A 337 -28.86 24.21 15.56
N SER A 338 -27.56 24.44 15.69
CA SER A 338 -26.51 23.62 15.10
C SER A 338 -26.61 22.20 15.66
N LEU A 339 -27.36 21.33 15.00
CA LEU A 339 -27.32 19.90 15.27
C LEU A 339 -26.85 19.17 14.01
N PHE A 340 -25.61 18.69 14.13
CA PHE A 340 -24.93 17.79 13.21
C PHE A 340 -25.81 16.56 12.85
N PRO A 341 -25.62 15.95 11.67
CA PRO A 341 -26.61 15.08 11.03
C PRO A 341 -26.67 13.65 11.59
N PHE A 342 -26.30 13.40 12.85
CA PHE A 342 -26.30 12.06 13.45
C PHE A 342 -27.29 11.87 14.62
N ALA A 343 -28.01 12.91 15.04
CA ALA A 343 -28.78 12.87 16.29
C ALA A 343 -30.25 12.41 16.17
N LEU A 344 -30.77 12.10 14.97
CA LEU A 344 -32.16 11.63 14.77
C LEU A 344 -32.25 10.30 14.03
N LEU A 345 -31.37 9.35 14.37
CA LEU A 345 -31.66 7.94 14.10
C LEU A 345 -32.69 7.47 15.13
N GLN A 346 -33.98 7.67 14.83
CA GLN A 346 -34.99 6.75 15.35
C GLN A 346 -34.61 5.36 14.84
N ARG A 347 -34.02 4.54 15.71
CA ARG A 347 -33.84 3.10 15.47
C ARG A 347 -35.23 2.47 15.44
N GLN A 348 -35.89 2.48 14.29
CA GLN A 348 -36.83 1.42 13.99
C GLN A 348 -35.99 0.16 13.78
N SER A 349 -36.07 -0.74 14.75
CA SER A 349 -35.55 -2.11 14.63
C SER A 349 -36.35 -2.81 13.54
N VAL A 350 -35.88 -2.71 12.30
CA VAL A 350 -36.33 -3.58 11.22
C VAL A 350 -35.51 -4.84 11.36
N LYS A 351 -36.11 -5.88 11.97
CA LYS A 351 -35.58 -7.24 11.86
C LYS A 351 -35.65 -7.62 10.37
N PRO A 352 -34.53 -7.88 9.68
CA PRO A 352 -34.61 -8.46 8.34
C PRO A 352 -35.22 -9.85 8.49
N ALA A 353 -36.40 -10.05 7.91
CA ALA A 353 -37.00 -11.37 7.79
C ALA A 353 -36.18 -12.14 6.74
N LEU A 354 -35.22 -12.94 7.21
CA LEU A 354 -34.60 -13.96 6.38
C LEU A 354 -35.68 -15.02 6.08
N PRO A 355 -35.90 -15.39 4.81
CA PRO A 355 -36.82 -16.48 4.49
C PRO A 355 -36.22 -17.81 4.98
N THR A 356 -36.73 -18.35 6.07
CA THR A 356 -36.32 -19.65 6.66
C THR A 356 -37.09 -20.84 6.08
N SER A 357 -37.63 -20.73 4.86
CA SER A 357 -38.54 -21.75 4.32
C SER A 357 -37.87 -23.03 3.76
N THR A 358 -36.59 -23.30 4.05
CA THR A 358 -35.93 -24.55 3.61
C THR A 358 -35.15 -25.29 4.70
N TRP A 359 -35.31 -24.94 5.98
CA TRP A 359 -34.57 -25.57 7.09
C TRP A 359 -35.43 -26.48 7.97
N LYS A 360 -36.45 -27.14 7.40
CA LYS A 360 -37.41 -27.92 8.20
C LYS A 360 -37.13 -29.42 8.32
N ASP A 361 -35.97 -29.91 7.85
CA ASP A 361 -35.63 -31.34 7.91
C ASP A 361 -34.21 -31.64 8.46
N LEU A 362 -33.64 -30.78 9.30
CA LEU A 362 -32.43 -31.14 10.04
C LEU A 362 -32.63 -30.89 11.54
N GLU A 363 -32.49 -32.02 12.25
CA GLU A 363 -32.54 -32.36 13.68
C GLU A 363 -32.35 -31.25 14.73
N ASP A 364 -32.98 -31.45 15.89
CA ASP A 364 -33.05 -30.54 17.04
C ASP A 364 -31.68 -29.97 17.46
N GLU A 365 -31.64 -28.63 17.59
CA GLU A 365 -30.48 -27.81 17.97
C GLU A 365 -29.86 -28.17 19.35
N ASP A 366 -30.57 -28.91 20.19
CA ASP A 366 -30.08 -29.31 21.52
C ASP A 366 -29.07 -30.48 21.48
N ASP A 367 -28.97 -31.22 20.38
CA ASP A 367 -28.01 -32.35 20.25
C ASP A 367 -26.66 -31.96 19.61
N LEU A 368 -26.57 -30.78 18.99
CA LEU A 368 -25.32 -30.30 18.36
C LEU A 368 -24.33 -29.67 19.36
N VAL A 369 -24.79 -29.28 20.55
CA VAL A 369 -23.96 -28.64 21.59
C VAL A 369 -23.19 -29.65 22.45
N LYS A 370 -23.40 -30.96 22.26
CA LYS A 370 -22.77 -32.03 23.07
C LYS A 370 -21.67 -32.84 22.38
N ARG A 371 -21.29 -32.50 21.13
CA ARG A 371 -20.10 -33.12 20.52
C ARG A 371 -18.87 -32.31 20.88
N ASP A 372 -18.28 -32.64 22.02
CA ASP A 372 -16.88 -32.33 22.30
C ASP A 372 -16.01 -32.93 21.18
N ASP A 373 -15.04 -32.16 20.71
CA ASP A 373 -14.10 -32.50 19.65
C ASP A 373 -13.29 -33.77 20.00
N GLU A 374 -13.76 -34.93 19.53
CA GLU A 374 -12.93 -36.14 19.50
C GLU A 374 -11.81 -35.96 18.46
N PHE A 375 -10.59 -35.95 19.00
CA PHE A 375 -9.32 -35.94 18.29
C PHE A 375 -9.24 -37.14 17.33
N VAL A 376 -9.28 -36.91 16.01
CA VAL A 376 -9.07 -37.97 15.03
C VAL A 376 -7.56 -38.14 14.81
N ASP A 377 -7.00 -39.14 15.50
CA ASP A 377 -5.66 -39.66 15.26
C ASP A 377 -5.64 -40.42 13.92
N LEU A 378 -4.91 -39.89 12.93
CA LEU A 378 -4.64 -40.57 11.67
C LEU A 378 -3.29 -41.27 11.74
N SER A 379 -3.20 -42.26 12.62
CA SER A 379 -2.12 -43.24 12.62
C SER A 379 -2.64 -44.66 12.87
N GLY A 380 -2.34 -45.56 11.94
CA GLY A 380 -2.69 -46.99 11.96
C GLY A 380 -3.54 -47.38 10.75
N ASP A 381 -2.91 -47.78 9.64
CA ASP A 381 -2.56 -49.17 9.27
C ASP A 381 -3.76 -50.03 8.87
N VAL A 382 -3.46 -51.16 8.18
CA VAL A 382 -4.33 -52.27 7.70
C VAL A 382 -4.45 -52.17 6.17
N ILE A 383 -3.85 -53.03 5.32
CA ILE A 383 -3.33 -54.42 5.41
C ILE A 383 -2.26 -54.64 4.35
#